data_AF-A0AAE5RZK8-F1
#
_entry.id   AF-A0AAE5RZK8-F1
#
_cell.length_a   1.000
_cell.length_b   1.000
_cell.length_c   1.000
_cell.angle_alpha   90.00
_cell.angle_beta   90.00
_cell.angle_gamma   90.00
#
_symmetry.space_group_name_H-M   'P 1'
#
loop_
_entity.id
_entity.type
_entity.pdbx_description
1 polymer ?
#
loop_
_entity_poly.entity_id
_entity_poly.type
_entity_poly.pdbx_seq_one_letter_code
_entity_poly.pdbx_strand_id
1 'polypeptide(L)'
;MKIWPNILERHGVHARHELCDGSFLEAKQTLHEELDASLVSEVDQDSDLTAYTAYVADEYSDEEDDAPTGAVLEILFSNRRSLAALRYDNPDLSGAFIEWVSCSTVEDALVAWRKKVMAKYTVIDGDTTAINNQRLDT
;
A
#
# COMPACT_ATOMS: atom_id res chain seq x y z
N MET A 1 4.84 10.09 6.30
CA MET A 1 3.70 9.15 6.23
C MET A 1 3.35 8.69 7.62
N LYS A 2 2.08 8.41 7.90
CA LYS A 2 1.66 7.85 9.18
C LYS A 2 0.81 6.62 8.97
N ILE A 3 1.27 5.47 9.44
CA ILE A 3 0.47 4.26 9.55
C ILE A 3 -0.33 4.32 10.87
N TRP A 4 -1.60 3.92 10.82
CA TRP A 4 -2.44 3.79 12.00
C TRP A 4 -1.78 2.86 13.05
N PRO A 5 -1.58 3.30 14.30
CA PRO A 5 -0.89 2.49 15.31
C PRO A 5 -1.51 1.11 15.53
N ASN A 6 -2.85 1.00 15.50
CA ASN A 6 -3.56 -0.27 15.67
C ASN A 6 -3.32 -1.26 14.51
N ILE A 7 -2.90 -0.79 13.32
CA ILE A 7 -2.47 -1.67 12.23
C ILE A 7 -1.14 -2.31 12.61
N LEU A 8 -0.16 -1.49 13.00
CA LEU A 8 1.17 -1.95 13.39
C LEU A 8 1.08 -2.92 14.59
N GLU A 9 0.33 -2.56 15.63
CA GLU A 9 0.13 -3.38 16.83
C GLU A 9 -0.46 -4.75 16.51
N ARG A 10 -1.49 -4.81 15.65
CA ARG A 10 -2.14 -6.07 15.24
C ARG A 10 -1.18 -7.01 14.52
N HIS A 11 -0.19 -6.47 13.83
CA HIS A 11 0.85 -7.22 13.13
C HIS A 11 2.11 -7.44 13.98
N GLY A 12 2.15 -6.95 15.22
CA GLY A 12 3.35 -6.99 16.05
C GLY A 12 4.53 -6.20 15.48
N VAL A 13 4.25 -5.23 14.59
CA VAL A 13 5.22 -4.34 13.97
C VAL A 13 5.25 -3.01 14.73
N HIS A 14 6.38 -2.32 14.72
CA HIS A 14 6.49 -0.95 15.21
C HIS A 14 7.40 -0.13 14.30
N ALA A 15 7.19 1.18 14.27
CA ALA A 15 8.09 2.10 13.59
C ALA A 15 9.38 2.29 14.40
N ARG A 16 10.53 2.20 13.73
CA ARG A 16 11.87 2.49 14.25
C ARG A 16 12.21 3.98 14.11
N HIS A 17 11.77 4.59 13.01
CA HIS A 17 11.89 6.01 12.71
C HIS A 17 10.57 6.57 12.17
N GLU A 18 10.53 7.88 11.94
CA GLU A 18 9.42 8.50 11.21
C GLU A 18 9.42 8.00 9.76
N LEU A 19 8.25 7.58 9.27
CA LEU A 19 8.12 7.10 7.89
C LEU A 19 8.05 8.30 6.94
N CYS A 20 8.79 8.26 5.84
CA CYS A 20 8.71 9.27 4.77
C CYS A 20 7.27 9.39 4.24
N ASP A 21 6.77 10.61 4.01
CA ASP A 21 5.56 10.82 3.19
C ASP A 21 5.92 10.50 1.74
N GLY A 22 5.60 9.29 1.31
CA GLY A 22 5.95 8.79 -0.01
C GLY A 22 4.76 8.33 -0.82
N SER A 23 5.00 8.13 -2.11
CA SER A 23 4.05 7.58 -3.07
C SER A 23 4.65 6.40 -3.82
N PHE A 24 3.78 5.57 -4.38
CA PHE A 24 4.20 4.38 -5.13
C PHE A 24 4.22 4.68 -6.62
N LEU A 25 5.23 4.17 -7.32
CA LEU A 25 5.17 4.06 -8.78
C LEU A 25 4.11 3.05 -9.21
N GLU A 26 3.82 3.05 -10.52
CA GLU A 26 2.99 2.04 -11.16
C GLU A 26 3.50 0.63 -10.82
N ALA A 27 2.57 -0.23 -10.37
CA ALA A 27 2.89 -1.59 -9.98
C ALA A 27 3.32 -2.40 -11.20
N LYS A 28 4.50 -3.01 -11.12
CA LYS A 28 5.09 -3.81 -12.21
C LYS A 28 4.78 -5.28 -11.97
N GLN A 29 4.27 -5.96 -13.00
CA GLN A 29 4.03 -7.39 -12.92
C GLN A 29 5.36 -8.16 -12.75
N THR A 30 5.35 -9.17 -11.90
CA THR A 30 6.53 -9.98 -11.54
C THR A 30 6.12 -11.47 -11.42
N LEU A 31 7.08 -12.37 -11.17
CA LEU A 31 6.79 -13.78 -10.93
C LEU A 31 6.50 -14.05 -9.45
N HIS A 32 5.69 -15.08 -9.16
CA HIS A 32 5.38 -15.45 -7.77
C HIS A 32 6.63 -15.85 -6.97
N GLU A 33 7.65 -16.41 -7.64
CA GLU A 33 8.92 -16.81 -7.04
C GLU A 33 9.83 -15.62 -6.68
N GLU A 34 9.52 -14.42 -7.19
CA GLU A 34 10.24 -13.19 -6.88
C GLU A 34 9.64 -12.45 -5.68
N LEU A 35 8.43 -12.84 -5.25
CA LEU A 35 7.78 -12.29 -4.05
C LEU A 35 8.29 -12.97 -2.78
N ASP A 36 8.21 -12.25 -1.66
CA ASP A 36 8.44 -12.83 -0.34
C ASP A 36 7.52 -14.04 -0.08
N ALA A 37 8.13 -15.13 0.38
CA ALA A 37 7.44 -16.39 0.61
C ALA A 37 6.30 -16.29 1.63
N SER A 38 6.35 -15.32 2.56
CA SER A 38 5.26 -15.08 3.51
C SER A 38 3.98 -14.63 2.82
N LEU A 39 4.08 -13.76 1.80
CA LEU A 39 2.92 -13.30 1.02
C LEU A 39 2.33 -14.43 0.17
N VAL A 40 3.19 -15.21 -0.46
CA VAL A 40 2.78 -16.38 -1.25
C VAL A 40 2.07 -17.41 -0.36
N SER A 41 2.64 -17.68 0.83
CA SER A 41 2.06 -18.63 1.78
C SER A 41 0.73 -18.16 2.36
N GLU A 42 0.57 -16.86 2.63
CA GLU A 42 -0.68 -16.26 3.09
C GLU A 42 -1.80 -16.51 2.06
N VAL A 43 -1.54 -16.23 0.78
CA VAL A 43 -2.53 -16.43 -0.29
C VAL A 43 -2.82 -17.91 -0.52
N ASP A 44 -1.81 -18.78 -0.50
CA ASP A 44 -2.00 -20.22 -0.71
C ASP A 44 -2.81 -20.89 0.42
N GLN A 45 -2.68 -20.40 1.66
CA GLN A 45 -3.49 -20.88 2.78
C GLN A 45 -4.95 -20.46 2.69
N ASP A 46 -5.21 -19.22 2.28
CA ASP A 46 -6.57 -18.68 2.17
C ASP A 46 -7.24 -19.00 0.82
N SER A 47 -6.47 -19.33 -0.22
CA SER A 47 -6.92 -19.27 -1.61
C SER A 47 -6.07 -20.08 -2.60
N ASP A 48 -6.60 -20.25 -3.81
CA ASP A 48 -5.86 -20.85 -4.93
C ASP A 48 -4.90 -19.80 -5.51
N LEU A 49 -3.60 -19.97 -5.29
CA LEU A 49 -2.55 -19.07 -5.78
C LEU A 49 -2.61 -18.84 -7.30
N THR A 50 -3.08 -19.82 -8.09
CA THR A 50 -3.17 -19.68 -9.55
C THR A 50 -4.21 -18.64 -9.99
N ALA A 51 -5.09 -18.22 -9.08
CA ALA A 51 -6.06 -17.16 -9.31
C ALA A 51 -5.47 -15.74 -9.15
N TYR A 52 -4.20 -15.63 -8.79
CA TYR A 52 -3.53 -14.36 -8.49
C TYR A 52 -2.42 -14.09 -9.49
N THR A 53 -2.21 -12.81 -9.77
CA THR A 53 -1.07 -12.28 -10.51
C THR A 53 -0.21 -11.45 -9.57
N ALA A 54 1.11 -11.66 -9.59
CA ALA A 54 2.05 -10.93 -8.77
C ALA A 54 2.46 -9.58 -9.38
N TYR A 55 2.60 -8.58 -8.51
CA TYR A 55 3.13 -7.27 -8.82
C TYR A 55 4.02 -6.75 -7.69
N VAL A 56 4.87 -5.79 -7.99
CA VAL A 56 5.68 -5.03 -7.04
C VAL A 56 5.57 -3.53 -7.32
N ALA A 57 5.51 -2.72 -6.27
CA ALA A 57 5.53 -1.27 -6.36
C ALA A 57 6.56 -0.70 -5.37
N ASP A 58 7.48 0.10 -5.89
CA ASP A 58 8.51 0.79 -5.11
C ASP A 58 7.95 2.13 -4.59
N GLU A 59 8.24 2.47 -3.33
CA GLU A 59 7.89 3.75 -2.73
C GLU A 59 9.01 4.79 -2.89
N TYR A 60 8.61 6.01 -3.18
CA TYR A 60 9.46 7.18 -3.36
C TYR A 60 9.01 8.31 -2.47
N SER A 61 9.95 9.13 -2.02
CA SER A 61 9.70 10.28 -1.15
C SER A 61 9.04 11.41 -1.92
N ASP A 62 7.90 11.91 -1.45
CA ASP A 62 7.27 13.11 -2.00
C ASP A 62 8.06 14.39 -1.61
N GLU A 63 8.96 14.30 -0.63
CA GLU A 63 9.71 15.43 -0.07
C GLU A 63 11.13 15.58 -0.66
N GLU A 64 11.73 14.49 -1.12
CA GLU A 64 13.13 14.44 -1.54
C GLU A 64 13.28 14.01 -3.01
N ASP A 65 12.92 14.88 -3.96
CA ASP A 65 13.15 14.71 -5.42
C ASP A 65 12.86 13.29 -5.94
N ASP A 66 11.73 12.70 -5.51
CA ASP A 66 11.34 11.32 -5.83
C ASP A 66 12.48 10.30 -5.57
N ALA A 67 13.20 10.45 -4.46
CA ALA A 67 14.22 9.50 -4.03
C ALA A 67 13.57 8.23 -3.46
N PRO A 68 14.10 7.03 -3.78
CA PRO A 68 13.54 5.79 -3.28
C PRO A 68 13.65 5.72 -1.75
N THR A 69 12.52 5.45 -1.06
CA THR A 69 12.51 5.30 0.41
C THR A 69 13.10 3.95 0.84
N GLY A 70 13.24 3.03 -0.11
CA GLY A 70 13.60 1.63 0.14
C GLY A 70 12.42 0.78 0.61
N ALA A 71 11.23 1.36 0.75
CA ALA A 71 10.03 0.59 1.02
C ALA A 71 9.45 -0.01 -0.26
N VAL A 72 8.92 -1.22 -0.14
CA VAL A 72 8.41 -2.03 -1.23
C VAL A 72 7.03 -2.57 -0.84
N LEU A 73 6.11 -2.53 -1.80
CA LEU A 73 4.81 -3.15 -1.67
C LEU A 73 4.68 -4.28 -2.70
N GLU A 74 4.64 -5.50 -2.21
CA GLU A 74 4.41 -6.71 -3.01
C GLU A 74 2.91 -7.02 -3.00
N ILE A 75 2.37 -7.40 -4.16
CA ILE A 75 0.93 -7.51 -4.38
C ILE A 75 0.62 -8.84 -5.07
N LEU A 76 -0.28 -9.61 -4.49
CA LEU A 76 -0.97 -10.70 -5.18
C LEU A 76 -2.40 -10.24 -5.43
N PHE A 77 -2.74 -9.96 -6.70
CA PHE A 77 -4.06 -9.47 -7.11
C PHE A 77 -4.84 -10.55 -7.86
N SER A 78 -6.11 -10.75 -7.51
CA SER A 78 -7.03 -11.63 -8.23
C SER A 78 -8.20 -10.86 -8.82
N ASN A 79 -8.18 -10.68 -10.14
CA ASN A 79 -9.31 -10.07 -10.86
C ASN A 79 -10.61 -10.86 -10.68
N ARG A 80 -10.53 -12.20 -10.71
CA ARG A 80 -11.70 -13.08 -10.54
C ARG A 80 -12.36 -12.92 -9.15
N ARG A 81 -11.57 -12.59 -8.13
CA ARG A 81 -12.03 -12.49 -6.74
C ARG A 81 -12.26 -11.05 -6.29
N SER A 82 -11.87 -10.06 -7.10
CA SER A 82 -11.89 -8.63 -6.75
C SER A 82 -11.22 -8.36 -5.40
N LEU A 83 -10.03 -8.95 -5.21
CA LEU A 83 -9.30 -8.95 -3.95
C LEU A 83 -7.79 -8.94 -4.21
N ALA A 84 -7.04 -8.31 -3.32
CA ALA A 84 -5.59 -8.38 -3.28
C ALA A 84 -5.06 -8.60 -1.86
N ALA A 85 -3.97 -9.35 -1.74
CA ALA A 85 -3.11 -9.38 -0.57
C ALA A 85 -1.87 -8.52 -0.85
N LEU A 86 -1.53 -7.62 0.07
CA LEU A 86 -0.40 -6.72 -0.08
C LEU A 86 0.54 -6.84 1.11
N ARG A 87 1.82 -7.14 0.85
CA ARG A 87 2.89 -7.12 1.85
C ARG A 87 3.65 -5.80 1.73
N TYR A 88 3.67 -5.04 2.82
CA TYR A 88 4.45 -3.81 2.90
C TYR A 88 5.69 -4.05 3.74
N ASP A 89 6.85 -3.80 3.14
CA ASP A 89 8.16 -3.87 3.77
C ASP A 89 8.79 -2.48 3.71
N ASN A 90 9.25 -1.98 4.84
CA ASN A 90 9.88 -0.67 4.94
C ASN A 90 11.05 -0.76 5.92
N PRO A 91 12.24 -0.24 5.57
CA PRO A 91 13.43 -0.30 6.44
C PRO A 91 13.24 0.35 7.82
N ASP A 92 12.35 1.34 7.90
CA ASP A 92 11.99 2.06 9.12
C ASP A 92 10.90 1.37 9.94
N LEU A 93 10.43 0.19 9.51
CA LEU A 93 9.59 -0.69 10.32
C LEU A 93 10.41 -1.83 10.93
N SER A 94 9.91 -2.37 12.04
CA SER A 94 10.52 -3.51 12.71
C SER A 94 10.44 -4.81 11.90
N GLY A 95 9.52 -4.87 10.94
CA GLY A 95 9.31 -5.95 10.00
C GLY A 95 8.18 -5.61 9.03
N ALA A 96 8.00 -6.44 8.01
CA ALA A 96 6.91 -6.31 7.06
C ALA A 96 5.58 -6.78 7.64
N PHE A 97 4.47 -6.36 7.04
CA PHE A 97 3.14 -6.85 7.37
C PHE A 97 2.26 -7.01 6.14
N ILE A 98 1.22 -7.84 6.24
CA ILE A 98 0.32 -8.17 5.13
C ILE A 98 -1.10 -7.67 5.43
N GLU A 99 -1.74 -7.05 4.43
CA GLU A 99 -3.14 -6.64 4.50
C GLU A 99 -3.91 -7.04 3.24
N TRP A 100 -5.14 -7.49 3.47
CA TRP A 100 -6.09 -7.81 2.42
C TRP A 100 -6.99 -6.61 2.10
N VAL A 101 -7.23 -6.36 0.82
CA VAL A 101 -8.12 -5.29 0.35
C VAL A 101 -9.01 -5.75 -0.79
N SER A 102 -10.25 -5.29 -0.82
CA SER A 102 -11.12 -5.44 -1.99
C SER A 102 -10.77 -4.41 -3.05
N CYS A 103 -10.63 -4.83 -4.30
CA CYS A 103 -10.22 -3.98 -5.41
C CYS A 103 -10.66 -4.58 -6.75
N SER A 104 -10.74 -3.76 -7.79
CA SER A 104 -11.06 -4.22 -9.16
C SER A 104 -9.86 -4.20 -10.09
N THR A 105 -8.82 -3.43 -9.75
CA THR A 105 -7.53 -3.38 -10.45
C THR A 105 -6.36 -3.40 -9.46
N VAL A 106 -5.12 -3.48 -9.96
CA VAL A 106 -3.92 -3.39 -9.13
C VAL A 106 -3.72 -1.98 -8.57
N GLU A 107 -4.05 -0.95 -9.36
CA GLU A 107 -3.99 0.45 -8.93
C GLU A 107 -5.02 0.73 -7.83
N ASP A 108 -6.23 0.18 -7.98
CA ASP A 108 -7.26 0.23 -6.93
C ASP A 108 -6.76 -0.41 -5.63
N ALA A 109 -5.98 -1.50 -5.72
CA ALA A 109 -5.42 -2.18 -4.56
C ALA A 109 -4.47 -1.26 -3.77
N LEU A 110 -3.61 -0.51 -4.46
CA LEU A 110 -2.72 0.48 -3.84
C LEU A 110 -3.53 1.55 -3.10
N VAL A 111 -4.54 2.12 -3.76
CA VAL A 111 -5.39 3.17 -3.18
C VAL A 111 -6.17 2.63 -1.97
N ALA A 112 -6.76 1.45 -2.09
CA ALA A 112 -7.52 0.81 -1.02
C ALA A 112 -6.62 0.48 0.19
N TRP A 113 -5.42 -0.03 -0.04
CA TRP A 113 -4.45 -0.33 1.00
C TRP A 113 -4.02 0.92 1.74
N ARG A 114 -3.66 1.99 1.03
CA ARG A 114 -3.26 3.25 1.67
C ARG A 114 -4.40 3.85 2.49
N LYS A 115 -5.64 3.84 1.98
CA LYS A 115 -6.83 4.26 2.76
C LYS A 115 -7.05 3.44 4.02
N LYS A 116 -6.76 2.14 3.99
CA LYS A 116 -6.92 1.22 5.13
C LYS A 116 -5.84 1.44 6.19
N VAL A 117 -4.60 1.61 5.75
CA VAL A 117 -3.41 1.54 6.62
C VAL A 117 -3.02 2.91 7.16
N MET A 118 -3.26 4.00 6.43
CA MET A 118 -2.71 5.31 6.76
C MET A 118 -3.61 6.18 7.66
N ALA A 119 -3.01 6.75 8.70
CA ALA A 119 -3.58 7.76 9.57
C ALA A 119 -3.53 9.13 8.89
N LYS A 120 -4.69 9.52 8.33
CA LYS A 120 -4.96 10.67 7.43
C LYS A 120 -4.57 10.41 5.97
N TYR A 121 -5.59 10.05 5.21
CA TYR A 121 -5.53 10.00 3.76
C TYR A 121 -6.54 11.03 3.22
N THR A 122 -6.10 12.29 3.06
CA THR A 122 -6.86 13.23 2.22
C THR A 122 -6.34 13.04 0.80
N VAL A 123 -6.97 12.15 0.04
CA VAL A 123 -6.79 12.17 -1.42
C VAL A 123 -7.42 13.46 -1.90
N ILE A 124 -6.62 14.48 -2.21
CA ILE A 124 -7.07 15.59 -3.05
C ILE A 124 -6.73 15.17 -4.48
N ASP A 125 -7.59 14.35 -5.06
CA ASP A 125 -7.60 14.14 -6.50
C ASP A 125 -8.71 15.04 -7.05
N GLY A 126 -8.31 16.18 -7.61
CA GLY A 126 -9.21 17.20 -8.16
C GLY A 126 -9.05 18.59 -7.55
N ASP A 127 -8.25 19.42 -8.20
CA ASP A 127 -8.34 20.89 -8.25
C ASP A 127 -8.49 21.64 -6.91
N THR A 128 -7.35 22.06 -6.33
CA THR A 128 -7.27 22.90 -5.12
C THR A 128 -7.92 24.29 -5.26
N THR A 129 -8.47 24.65 -6.42
CA THR A 129 -9.09 25.97 -6.63
C THR A 129 -10.53 26.05 -6.08
N ALA A 130 -11.17 24.94 -5.70
CA ALA A 130 -12.59 24.93 -5.31
C ALA A 130 -12.89 25.10 -3.81
N ILE A 131 -11.93 24.89 -2.91
CA ILE A 131 -12.23 24.76 -1.46
C ILE A 131 -12.20 26.10 -0.70
N ASN A 132 -11.60 27.16 -1.25
CA ASN A 132 -11.51 28.46 -0.55
C ASN A 132 -12.68 29.43 -0.82
N ASN A 133 -13.65 29.10 -1.69
CA ASN A 133 -14.73 30.03 -2.04
C ASN A 133 -16.11 29.74 -1.41
N GLN A 134 -16.22 28.80 -0.46
CA GLN A 134 -17.48 28.58 0.29
C GLN A 134 -17.46 29.09 1.73
N ARG A 135 -16.53 29.99 2.08
CA ARG A 135 -16.49 30.67 3.39
C ARG A 135 -16.69 32.19 3.34
N LEU A 136 -17.12 32.72 2.20
CA LEU A 136 -17.47 34.13 2.02
C LEU A 136 -18.83 34.25 1.34
N ASP A 137 -19.86 33.63 1.92
CA ASP A 137 -21.26 34.01 1.69
C ASP A 137 -22.02 33.72 2.99
N THR A 138 -21.80 34.57 3.99
CA THR A 138 -22.75 34.81 5.09
C THR A 138 -22.65 36.26 5.50
#